data_AF-A0A2J6HZE4-F1
#
_entry.id   AF-A0A2J6HZE4-F1
#
_cell.length_a   1.000
_cell.length_b   1.000
_cell.length_c   1.000
_cell.angle_alpha   90.00
_cell.angle_beta   90.00
_cell.angle_gamma   90.00
#
_symmetry.space_group_name_H-M   'P 1'
#
loop_
_entity.id
_entity.type
_entity.pdbx_description
1 polymer ?
#
loop_
_entity_poly.entity_id
_entity_poly.type
_entity_poly.pdbx_seq_one_letter_code
_entity_poly.pdbx_strand_id
1 'polypeptide(L)'
;KPGDSLTFRSRSGVSGKIHQIPHTYKIIGFQMNEHQVAVGETTFTGREELWNHSKYLEYWHLMELALLRAKTAREAIEVMTSLAEQYGYGAEGESFSIIDKHEAWILEMVGTGDGGEGAIWVAIRIPDGMISAHANMARIGEFPLDDPENCLYSENVISYAVENGYYNPESGEPFRFNEAYNPTRPDRLRYCETRVWRLFTKAAPSQYFSSDYHRGVKGAERYPLCITPDHKLELREVMLMVRDHYEGTPWDMTKGVAAGDFGNPNRWRPLVLETDSATYSWERPISIYNSAFSILAEANAGFPDDMGTLWFGEDETYFTCYVPFFMGVTELPKPFVTGDINKYSRESAWWAFNFVSNFANIKYSVMKDDIQKVQNELEQEIVDKVTILREIYKDIPENHRSELLTDLTCKTGEKVHRKYVELGDFLVMKHNDGYEKDENFHITSPGYPEEYIKYILKKEGEKMRIPDWNQIRKDEVLPF
;
A
#
# COMPACT_ATOMS: atom_id res chain seq x y z
N LYS A 1 34.40 18.75 -10.83
CA LYS A 1 34.09 20.15 -11.22
C LYS A 1 32.91 20.64 -10.39
N PRO A 2 32.82 21.94 -10.02
CA PRO A 2 31.60 22.46 -9.37
C PRO A 2 30.36 22.04 -10.18
N GLY A 3 29.38 21.40 -9.52
CA GLY A 3 28.17 20.87 -10.16
C GLY A 3 28.27 19.44 -10.73
N ASP A 4 29.38 18.72 -10.52
CA ASP A 4 29.50 17.32 -10.99
C ASP A 4 28.81 16.29 -10.08
N SER A 5 28.30 16.72 -8.91
CA SER A 5 27.73 15.84 -7.90
C SER A 5 26.63 16.54 -7.11
N LEU A 6 25.60 15.79 -6.70
CA LEU A 6 24.55 16.25 -5.77
C LEU A 6 24.81 15.72 -4.36
N THR A 7 24.45 16.52 -3.36
CA THR A 7 24.57 16.12 -1.94
C THR A 7 23.28 15.44 -1.50
N PHE A 8 23.42 14.24 -0.94
CA PHE A 8 22.34 13.48 -0.32
C PHE A 8 22.62 13.36 1.17
N ARG A 9 21.56 13.29 1.99
CA ARG A 9 21.67 13.22 3.44
C ARG A 9 20.73 12.16 3.98
N SER A 10 21.26 11.24 4.78
CA SER A 10 20.45 10.20 5.42
C SER A 10 19.60 10.75 6.56
N ARG A 11 18.63 9.95 6.99
CA ARG A 11 17.87 10.16 8.24
C ARG A 11 18.78 10.19 9.48
N SER A 12 19.89 9.44 9.48
CA SER A 12 20.91 9.49 10.55
C SER A 12 21.78 10.76 10.51
N GLY A 13 21.60 11.61 9.50
CA GLY A 13 22.28 12.89 9.37
C GLY A 13 23.63 12.83 8.65
N VAL A 14 24.02 11.67 8.12
CA VAL A 14 25.23 11.48 7.31
C VAL A 14 25.00 12.04 5.92
N SER A 15 25.98 12.77 5.39
CA SER A 15 25.90 13.36 4.05
C SER A 15 26.99 12.83 3.14
N GLY A 16 26.67 12.64 1.87
CA GLY A 16 27.62 12.27 0.84
C GLY A 16 27.25 12.85 -0.52
N LYS A 17 28.10 12.59 -1.52
CA LYS A 17 27.98 13.17 -2.87
C LYS A 17 27.92 12.08 -3.92
N ILE A 18 26.94 12.19 -4.80
CA ILE A 18 26.74 11.26 -5.92
C ILE A 18 26.96 12.01 -7.23
N HIS A 19 27.77 11.43 -8.11
CA HIS A 19 28.07 12.01 -9.41
C HIS A 19 26.80 12.17 -10.26
N GLN A 20 26.73 13.29 -10.97
CA GLN A 20 25.65 13.61 -11.90
C GLN A 20 25.93 13.00 -13.27
N ILE A 21 24.85 12.62 -13.94
CA ILE A 21 24.88 12.22 -15.34
C ILE A 21 24.49 13.40 -16.25
N PRO A 22 24.84 13.40 -17.55
CA PRO A 22 24.59 14.55 -18.43
C PRO A 22 23.11 14.90 -18.63
N HIS A 23 22.19 13.96 -18.43
CA HIS A 23 20.76 14.13 -18.65
C HIS A 23 19.96 13.28 -17.66
N THR A 24 18.92 13.86 -17.06
CA THR A 24 17.97 13.15 -16.21
C THR A 24 16.57 13.20 -16.82
N TYR A 25 15.79 12.14 -16.58
CA TYR A 25 14.43 12.03 -17.06
C TYR A 25 13.44 12.79 -16.18
N LYS A 26 12.31 13.19 -16.76
CA LYS A 26 11.16 13.72 -16.01
C LYS A 26 10.53 12.60 -15.19
N ILE A 27 10.09 12.95 -13.99
CA ILE A 27 9.45 12.04 -13.04
C ILE A 27 8.18 12.67 -12.48
N ILE A 28 7.19 11.85 -12.14
CA ILE A 28 6.06 12.24 -11.29
C ILE A 28 6.29 11.61 -9.91
N GLY A 29 6.51 12.49 -8.93
CA GLY A 29 6.91 12.12 -7.58
C GLY A 29 8.14 11.21 -7.58
N PHE A 30 8.15 10.20 -6.71
CA PHE A 30 9.17 9.16 -6.67
C PHE A 30 8.62 7.81 -7.19
N GLN A 31 7.62 7.86 -8.07
CA GLN A 31 6.83 6.70 -8.48
C GLN A 31 7.04 6.27 -9.94
N MET A 32 7.08 7.20 -10.91
CA MET A 32 7.18 6.86 -12.33
C MET A 32 7.92 7.93 -13.13
N ASN A 33 8.60 7.53 -14.20
CA ASN A 33 9.31 8.43 -15.11
C ASN A 33 8.70 8.49 -16.52
N GLU A 34 9.20 9.41 -17.34
CA GLU A 34 8.71 9.63 -18.72
C GLU A 34 8.89 8.43 -19.66
N HIS A 35 9.68 7.41 -19.28
CA HIS A 35 9.83 6.16 -20.02
C HIS A 35 8.92 5.03 -19.50
N GLN A 36 8.00 5.38 -18.60
CA GLN A 36 7.09 4.47 -17.92
C GLN A 36 7.78 3.43 -17.04
N VAL A 37 9.00 3.70 -16.57
CA VAL A 37 9.59 2.95 -15.46
C VAL A 37 8.88 3.41 -14.19
N ALA A 38 8.37 2.47 -13.41
CA ALA A 38 7.75 2.76 -12.12
C ALA A 38 8.36 1.92 -10.99
N VAL A 39 8.43 2.52 -9.80
CA VAL A 39 9.00 1.88 -8.60
C VAL A 39 8.07 2.08 -7.41
N GLY A 40 7.77 0.99 -6.70
CA GLY A 40 7.19 0.98 -5.36
C GLY A 40 8.07 0.22 -4.38
N GLU A 41 7.89 0.42 -3.08
CA GLU A 41 8.70 -0.25 -2.04
C GLU A 41 7.86 -0.79 -0.89
N THR A 42 8.45 -1.72 -0.14
CA THR A 42 8.01 -2.08 1.21
C THR A 42 9.19 -2.47 2.10
N THR A 43 9.35 -1.74 3.21
CA THR A 43 10.35 -2.07 4.24
C THR A 43 10.05 -3.39 4.92
N PHE A 44 11.01 -4.33 4.89
CA PHE A 44 11.00 -5.55 5.69
C PHE A 44 11.90 -5.49 6.92
N THR A 45 12.76 -4.48 7.01
CA THR A 45 13.77 -4.25 8.06
C THR A 45 14.89 -5.29 8.04
N GLY A 46 14.55 -6.58 8.12
CA GLY A 46 15.52 -7.66 8.08
C GLY A 46 16.26 -7.82 9.41
N ARG A 47 17.55 -8.11 9.31
CA ARG A 47 18.50 -8.10 10.41
C ARG A 47 18.94 -6.67 10.71
N GLU A 48 18.64 -6.18 11.91
CA GLU A 48 18.96 -4.79 12.29
C GLU A 48 20.47 -4.51 12.26
N GLU A 49 21.30 -5.53 12.52
CA GLU A 49 22.76 -5.40 12.45
C GLU A 49 23.29 -5.11 11.04
N LEU A 50 22.48 -5.33 10.00
CA LEU A 50 22.84 -5.03 8.60
C LEU A 50 22.56 -3.58 8.21
N TRP A 51 21.84 -2.83 9.04
CA TRP A 51 21.60 -1.41 8.80
C TRP A 51 22.88 -0.61 9.06
N ASN A 52 23.49 -0.12 7.98
CA ASN A 52 24.72 0.65 8.03
C ASN A 52 24.43 2.16 8.22
N HIS A 53 24.49 2.63 9.46
CA HIS A 53 24.14 4.00 9.82
C HIS A 53 25.18 5.03 9.35
N SER A 54 26.36 4.56 8.94
CA SER A 54 27.46 5.37 8.43
C SER A 54 27.35 5.70 6.94
N LYS A 55 26.42 5.09 6.20
CA LYS A 55 26.16 5.40 4.78
C LYS A 55 24.99 6.37 4.64
N TYR A 56 25.04 7.16 3.57
CA TYR A 56 24.10 8.27 3.36
C TYR A 56 23.02 7.99 2.30
N LEU A 57 23.23 6.96 1.47
CA LEU A 57 22.26 6.52 0.49
C LEU A 57 21.18 5.69 1.18
N GLU A 58 19.93 6.10 1.02
CA GLU A 58 18.76 5.41 1.58
C GLU A 58 17.85 5.01 0.42
N TYR A 59 16.91 4.11 0.68
CA TYR A 59 16.12 3.48 -0.37
C TYR A 59 15.34 4.48 -1.24
N TRP A 60 14.79 5.55 -0.65
CA TRP A 60 14.09 6.59 -1.41
C TRP A 60 15.04 7.39 -2.32
N HIS A 61 16.30 7.58 -1.92
CA HIS A 61 17.32 8.17 -2.79
C HIS A 61 17.61 7.27 -3.98
N LEU A 62 17.70 5.95 -3.76
CA LEU A 62 17.90 4.98 -4.84
C LEU A 62 16.71 4.94 -5.81
N MET A 63 15.47 4.97 -5.30
CA MET A 63 14.27 5.03 -6.13
C MET A 63 14.24 6.30 -7.01
N GLU A 64 14.47 7.47 -6.41
CA GLU A 64 14.52 8.74 -7.14
C GLU A 64 15.63 8.70 -8.21
N LEU A 65 16.82 8.25 -7.85
CA LEU A 65 17.95 8.16 -8.78
C LEU A 65 17.71 7.16 -9.91
N ALA A 66 17.05 6.03 -9.64
CA ALA A 66 16.64 5.09 -10.67
C ALA A 66 15.70 5.75 -11.67
N LEU A 67 14.63 6.40 -11.21
CA LEU A 67 13.65 7.05 -12.07
C LEU A 67 14.27 8.20 -12.88
N LEU A 68 15.21 8.95 -12.31
CA LEU A 68 15.94 10.01 -13.01
C LEU A 68 16.92 9.50 -14.06
N ARG A 69 17.33 8.22 -14.04
CA ARG A 69 18.48 7.72 -14.82
C ARG A 69 18.19 6.51 -15.69
N ALA A 70 17.08 5.79 -15.50
CA ALA A 70 16.75 4.55 -16.20
C ALA A 70 15.60 4.71 -17.21
N LYS A 71 15.63 3.93 -18.29
CA LYS A 71 14.56 3.80 -19.29
C LYS A 71 13.81 2.48 -19.21
N THR A 72 14.36 1.51 -18.49
CA THR A 72 13.80 0.17 -18.31
C THR A 72 13.88 -0.25 -16.84
N ALA A 73 13.09 -1.25 -16.45
CA ALA A 73 13.13 -1.85 -15.12
C ALA A 73 14.51 -2.44 -14.80
N ARG A 74 15.14 -3.08 -15.78
CA ARG A 74 16.50 -3.62 -15.64
C ARG A 74 17.55 -2.53 -15.46
N GLU A 75 17.48 -1.44 -16.23
CA GLU A 75 18.35 -0.28 -16.02
C GLU A 75 18.13 0.37 -14.65
N ALA A 76 16.89 0.39 -14.15
CA ALA A 76 16.60 0.90 -12.80
C ALA A 76 17.28 0.04 -11.73
N ILE A 77 17.22 -1.29 -11.84
CA ILE A 77 17.96 -2.20 -10.94
C ILE A 77 19.46 -1.93 -11.03
N GLU A 78 20.02 -1.79 -12.23
CA GLU A 78 21.45 -1.48 -12.41
C GLU A 78 21.84 -0.15 -11.76
N VAL A 79 21.03 0.90 -11.92
CA VAL A 79 21.28 2.19 -11.27
C VAL A 79 21.26 2.05 -9.75
N MET A 80 20.24 1.40 -9.18
CA MET A 80 20.11 1.25 -7.72
C MET A 80 21.28 0.45 -7.14
N THR A 81 21.60 -0.68 -7.77
CA THR A 81 22.60 -1.63 -7.27
C THR A 81 24.03 -1.12 -7.46
N SER A 82 24.35 -0.50 -8.61
CA SER A 82 25.68 0.09 -8.83
C SER A 82 25.95 1.30 -7.93
N LEU A 83 24.93 2.12 -7.63
CA LEU A 83 25.06 3.22 -6.68
C LEU A 83 25.24 2.72 -5.25
N ALA A 84 24.48 1.69 -4.85
CA ALA A 84 24.65 1.04 -3.56
C ALA A 84 26.04 0.42 -3.42
N GLU A 85 26.56 -0.25 -4.46
CA GLU A 85 27.91 -0.81 -4.49
C GLU A 85 28.98 0.28 -4.34
N GLN A 86 28.86 1.37 -5.11
CA GLN A 86 29.87 2.42 -5.16
C GLN A 86 29.89 3.31 -3.90
N TYR A 87 28.72 3.62 -3.36
CA TYR A 87 28.56 4.64 -2.32
C TYR A 87 28.06 4.08 -0.98
N GLY A 88 27.77 2.78 -0.93
CA GLY A 88 27.18 2.07 0.21
C GLY A 88 25.66 2.27 0.31
N TYR A 89 25.01 1.37 1.05
CA TYR A 89 23.58 1.42 1.36
C TYR A 89 23.35 1.59 2.86
N GLY A 90 22.62 2.63 3.25
CA GLY A 90 22.44 3.09 4.63
C GLY A 90 21.01 3.02 5.15
N ALA A 91 20.15 2.23 4.52
CA ALA A 91 18.79 1.97 4.97
C ALA A 91 18.62 0.54 5.50
N GLU A 92 17.47 0.29 6.11
CA GLU A 92 17.04 -1.04 6.50
C GLU A 92 16.76 -1.94 5.27
N GLY A 93 16.40 -3.21 5.50
CA GLY A 93 16.04 -4.14 4.43
C GLY A 93 14.76 -3.76 3.68
N GLU A 94 14.85 -3.72 2.35
CA GLU A 94 13.81 -3.21 1.45
C GLU A 94 13.49 -4.15 0.30
N SER A 95 12.20 -4.28 -0.01
CA SER A 95 11.72 -4.91 -1.25
C SER A 95 11.20 -3.83 -2.20
N PHE A 96 11.71 -3.77 -3.42
CA PHE A 96 11.28 -2.86 -4.47
C PHE A 96 10.51 -3.62 -5.55
N SER A 97 9.33 -3.12 -5.91
CA SER A 97 8.58 -3.55 -7.09
C SER A 97 8.91 -2.58 -8.21
N ILE A 98 9.58 -3.06 -9.26
CA ILE A 98 10.08 -2.25 -10.36
C ILE A 98 9.44 -2.76 -11.65
N ILE A 99 8.73 -1.90 -12.37
CA ILE A 99 8.10 -2.27 -13.64
C ILE A 99 8.52 -1.31 -14.75
N ASP A 100 8.45 -1.80 -15.98
CA ASP A 100 8.38 -0.97 -17.18
C ASP A 100 7.28 -1.52 -18.11
N LYS A 101 7.28 -1.11 -19.38
CA LYS A 101 6.27 -1.52 -20.38
C LYS A 101 6.30 -3.02 -20.72
N HIS A 102 7.35 -3.75 -20.33
CA HIS A 102 7.65 -5.10 -20.77
C HIS A 102 7.98 -6.05 -19.63
N GLU A 103 8.59 -5.57 -18.55
CA GLU A 103 9.06 -6.40 -17.45
C GLU A 103 8.55 -5.91 -16.09
N ALA A 104 8.36 -6.84 -15.18
CA ALA A 104 8.13 -6.58 -13.77
C ALA A 104 9.17 -7.36 -12.95
N TRP A 105 9.78 -6.69 -11.97
CA TRP A 105 10.85 -7.22 -11.15
C TRP A 105 10.58 -6.94 -9.67
N ILE A 106 11.04 -7.86 -8.84
CA ILE A 106 11.17 -7.67 -7.40
C ILE A 106 12.66 -7.64 -7.08
N LEU A 107 13.14 -6.57 -6.48
CA LEU A 107 14.50 -6.43 -5.95
C LEU A 107 14.43 -6.42 -4.42
N GLU A 108 15.16 -7.29 -3.73
CA GLU A 108 15.31 -7.27 -2.28
C GLU A 108 16.75 -6.92 -1.92
N MET A 109 16.92 -5.91 -1.06
CA MET A 109 18.22 -5.33 -0.73
C MET A 109 18.37 -5.13 0.78
N VAL A 110 19.56 -5.44 1.31
CA VAL A 110 19.98 -5.13 2.68
C VAL A 110 21.37 -4.49 2.67
N GLY A 111 21.69 -3.75 3.74
CA GLY A 111 23.05 -3.24 3.94
C GLY A 111 24.02 -4.32 4.37
N THR A 112 25.26 -3.91 4.64
CA THR A 112 26.36 -4.77 5.10
C THR A 112 26.81 -4.47 6.53
N GLY A 113 25.97 -3.77 7.31
CA GLY A 113 26.23 -3.37 8.69
C GLY A 113 27.26 -2.25 8.82
N ASP A 114 27.40 -1.70 10.02
CA ASP A 114 28.36 -0.61 10.29
C ASP A 114 29.80 -1.05 9.99
N GLY A 115 30.52 -0.25 9.19
CA GLY A 115 31.86 -0.57 8.70
C GLY A 115 31.89 -1.41 7.41
N GLY A 116 30.73 -1.90 6.94
CA GLY A 116 30.59 -2.54 5.64
C GLY A 116 30.54 -1.54 4.47
N GLU A 117 30.82 -2.04 3.28
CA GLU A 117 30.67 -1.33 1.99
C GLU A 117 29.58 -2.02 1.15
N GLY A 118 29.08 -1.32 0.12
CA GLY A 118 28.11 -1.88 -0.81
C GLY A 118 26.73 -2.21 -0.20
N ALA A 119 26.08 -3.21 -0.78
CA ALA A 119 24.82 -3.81 -0.34
C ALA A 119 24.77 -5.29 -0.71
N ILE A 120 23.89 -6.05 -0.06
CA ILE A 120 23.54 -7.41 -0.47
C ILE A 120 22.16 -7.40 -1.11
N TRP A 121 22.01 -7.99 -2.29
CA TRP A 121 20.73 -7.94 -2.98
C TRP A 121 20.50 -9.11 -3.94
N VAL A 122 19.23 -9.37 -4.23
CA VAL A 122 18.75 -10.29 -5.27
C VAL A 122 17.53 -9.67 -5.95
N ALA A 123 17.42 -9.84 -7.27
CA ALA A 123 16.28 -9.40 -8.06
C ALA A 123 15.77 -10.54 -8.94
N ILE A 124 14.45 -10.74 -8.95
CA ILE A 124 13.77 -11.77 -9.74
C ILE A 124 12.73 -11.12 -10.65
N ARG A 125 12.75 -11.50 -11.92
CA ARG A 125 11.71 -11.15 -12.89
C ARG A 125 10.45 -11.93 -12.57
N ILE A 126 9.31 -11.24 -12.50
CA ILE A 126 8.00 -11.87 -12.44
C ILE A 126 7.62 -12.31 -13.86
N PRO A 127 7.34 -13.61 -14.09
CA PRO A 127 6.96 -14.09 -15.42
C PRO A 127 5.69 -13.43 -15.94
N ASP A 128 5.63 -13.24 -17.26
CA ASP A 128 4.46 -12.70 -17.94
C ASP A 128 3.19 -13.51 -17.60
N GLY A 129 2.10 -12.79 -17.31
CA GLY A 129 0.83 -13.41 -16.92
C GLY A 129 0.76 -13.87 -15.46
N MET A 130 1.81 -13.64 -14.65
CA MET A 130 1.78 -13.88 -13.21
C MET A 130 1.69 -12.57 -12.41
N ILE A 131 1.27 -12.68 -11.16
CA ILE A 131 1.30 -11.58 -10.19
C ILE A 131 2.16 -11.95 -8.99
N SER A 132 2.79 -10.95 -8.37
CA SER A 132 3.43 -11.08 -7.06
C SER A 132 2.75 -10.11 -6.08
N ALA A 133 2.78 -10.45 -4.79
CA ALA A 133 2.30 -9.60 -3.72
C ALA A 133 3.39 -9.45 -2.66
N HIS A 134 3.72 -8.22 -2.29
CA HIS A 134 4.74 -7.93 -1.29
C HIS A 134 4.14 -7.13 -0.13
N ALA A 135 4.49 -7.55 1.07
CA ALA A 135 4.19 -6.86 2.32
C ALA A 135 5.52 -6.56 3.02
N ASN A 136 5.50 -6.20 4.30
CA ASN A 136 6.69 -5.81 5.06
C ASN A 136 7.58 -7.01 5.47
N MET A 137 7.89 -7.89 4.52
CA MET A 137 8.66 -9.12 4.70
C MET A 137 9.29 -9.54 3.37
N ALA A 138 10.57 -9.92 3.39
CA ALA A 138 11.27 -10.43 2.22
C ALA A 138 10.68 -11.78 1.79
N ARG A 139 10.58 -12.00 0.49
CA ARG A 139 9.91 -13.17 -0.11
C ARG A 139 10.81 -13.96 -1.05
N ILE A 140 11.86 -13.39 -1.63
CA ILE A 140 12.76 -14.13 -2.53
C ILE A 140 13.46 -15.21 -1.70
N GLY A 141 13.17 -16.47 -2.02
CA GLY A 141 13.72 -17.64 -1.34
C GLY A 141 14.97 -18.14 -2.06
N GLU A 142 14.86 -19.38 -2.55
CA GLU A 142 15.84 -19.94 -3.50
C GLU A 142 15.74 -19.21 -4.84
N PHE A 143 16.88 -19.00 -5.50
CA PHE A 143 16.96 -18.33 -6.80
C PHE A 143 18.05 -18.98 -7.67
N PRO A 144 17.91 -18.91 -9.01
CA PRO A 144 18.89 -19.47 -9.92
C PRO A 144 20.18 -18.64 -9.95
N LEU A 145 21.32 -19.32 -10.07
CA LEU A 145 22.64 -18.69 -10.19
C LEU A 145 23.14 -18.62 -11.64
N ASP A 146 22.42 -19.25 -12.56
CA ASP A 146 22.77 -19.40 -13.98
C ASP A 146 21.63 -18.95 -14.91
N ASP A 147 20.84 -17.96 -14.48
CA ASP A 147 19.76 -17.35 -15.26
C ASP A 147 19.79 -15.80 -15.18
N PRO A 148 20.76 -15.13 -15.84
CA PRO A 148 20.89 -13.67 -15.81
C PRO A 148 19.72 -12.94 -16.50
N GLU A 149 18.89 -13.65 -17.28
CA GLU A 149 17.70 -13.10 -17.90
C GLU A 149 16.59 -12.89 -16.88
N ASN A 150 16.42 -13.79 -15.90
CA ASN A 150 15.33 -13.70 -14.92
C ASN A 150 15.80 -13.48 -13.47
N CYS A 151 17.10 -13.55 -13.21
CA CYS A 151 17.68 -13.38 -11.88
C CYS A 151 18.98 -12.59 -11.92
N LEU A 152 19.04 -11.52 -11.13
CA LEU A 152 20.23 -10.71 -10.90
C LEU A 152 20.54 -10.71 -9.40
N TYR A 153 21.80 -10.72 -9.00
CA TYR A 153 22.17 -10.71 -7.57
C TYR A 153 23.57 -10.16 -7.35
N SER A 154 23.85 -9.71 -6.12
CA SER A 154 25.19 -9.26 -5.75
C SER A 154 26.17 -10.43 -5.65
N GLU A 155 27.41 -10.26 -6.12
CA GLU A 155 28.41 -11.34 -6.13
C GLU A 155 28.66 -11.97 -4.74
N ASN A 156 28.48 -11.17 -3.68
CA ASN A 156 28.69 -11.55 -2.29
C ASN A 156 27.43 -12.12 -1.58
N VAL A 157 26.30 -12.28 -2.27
CA VAL A 157 25.01 -12.66 -1.64
C VAL A 157 25.04 -13.98 -0.87
N ILE A 158 25.84 -14.96 -1.29
CA ILE A 158 25.98 -16.22 -0.55
C ILE A 158 27.17 -16.16 0.41
N SER A 159 28.32 -15.67 -0.04
CA SER A 159 29.54 -15.66 0.78
C SER A 159 29.37 -14.83 2.05
N TYR A 160 28.71 -13.67 1.95
CA TYR A 160 28.43 -12.82 3.11
C TYR A 160 27.54 -13.54 4.14
N ALA A 161 26.52 -14.30 3.69
CA ALA A 161 25.68 -15.08 4.59
C ALA A 161 26.46 -16.21 5.29
N VAL A 162 27.42 -16.85 4.61
CA VAL A 162 28.28 -17.87 5.21
C VAL A 162 29.22 -17.25 6.25
N GLU A 163 29.89 -16.16 5.90
CA GLU A 163 30.85 -15.47 6.77
C GLU A 163 30.20 -14.96 8.07
N ASN A 164 28.94 -14.53 8.00
CA ASN A 164 28.18 -14.05 9.16
C ASN A 164 27.36 -15.16 9.86
N GLY A 165 27.47 -16.42 9.42
CA GLY A 165 26.77 -17.55 10.03
C GLY A 165 25.25 -17.54 9.81
N TYR A 166 24.76 -16.80 8.82
CA TYR A 166 23.34 -16.76 8.44
C TYR A 166 22.94 -17.96 7.57
N TYR A 167 23.91 -18.60 6.92
CA TYR A 167 23.72 -19.79 6.11
C TYR A 167 24.85 -20.78 6.35
N ASN A 168 24.49 -22.06 6.55
CA ASN A 168 25.46 -23.15 6.65
C ASN A 168 25.46 -23.97 5.35
N PRO A 169 26.52 -23.89 4.52
CA PRO A 169 26.60 -24.64 3.26
C PRO A 169 26.71 -26.16 3.48
N GLU A 170 27.09 -26.61 4.68
CA GLU A 170 27.17 -28.03 5.04
C GLU A 170 25.82 -28.60 5.54
N SER A 171 24.79 -27.77 5.68
CA SER A 171 23.48 -28.22 6.18
C SER A 171 22.73 -29.15 5.23
N GLY A 172 23.06 -29.13 3.94
CA GLY A 172 22.34 -29.84 2.88
C GLY A 172 21.08 -29.12 2.38
N GLU A 173 20.72 -27.98 2.97
CA GLU A 173 19.62 -27.12 2.51
C GLU A 173 20.10 -26.09 1.49
N PRO A 174 19.27 -25.72 0.49
CA PRO A 174 19.63 -24.66 -0.45
C PRO A 174 19.66 -23.28 0.23
N PHE A 175 20.45 -22.37 -0.33
CA PHE A 175 20.48 -20.98 0.11
C PHE A 175 19.15 -20.29 -0.22
N ARG A 176 18.59 -19.55 0.75
CA ARG A 176 17.38 -18.74 0.58
C ARG A 176 17.60 -17.34 1.12
N PHE A 177 17.42 -16.32 0.27
CA PHE A 177 17.69 -14.92 0.63
C PHE A 177 16.82 -14.46 1.82
N ASN A 178 15.52 -14.72 1.74
CA ASN A 178 14.57 -14.36 2.79
C ASN A 178 14.88 -15.01 4.15
N GLU A 179 15.38 -16.25 4.20
CA GLU A 179 15.77 -16.92 5.44
C GLU A 179 17.10 -16.38 5.98
N ALA A 180 18.06 -16.12 5.10
CA ALA A 180 19.37 -15.61 5.47
C ALA A 180 19.27 -14.18 6.02
N TYR A 181 18.53 -13.29 5.36
CA TYR A 181 18.54 -11.85 5.62
C TYR A 181 17.27 -11.29 6.27
N ASN A 182 16.15 -12.02 6.24
CA ASN A 182 14.92 -11.67 6.95
C ASN A 182 14.28 -12.88 7.67
N PRO A 183 14.95 -13.46 8.69
CA PRO A 183 14.47 -14.65 9.38
C PRO A 183 13.00 -14.54 9.83
N THR A 184 12.25 -15.60 9.53
CA THR A 184 10.80 -15.61 9.72
C THR A 184 10.41 -15.70 11.19
N ARG A 185 9.41 -14.91 11.60
CA ARG A 185 8.82 -14.93 12.94
C ARG A 185 7.29 -14.98 12.86
N PRO A 186 6.58 -15.71 13.75
CA PRO A 186 5.12 -15.83 13.70
C PRO A 186 4.37 -14.49 13.72
N ASP A 187 4.86 -13.51 14.47
CA ASP A 187 4.27 -12.17 14.52
C ASP A 187 4.36 -11.44 13.17
N ARG A 188 5.49 -11.61 12.46
CA ARG A 188 5.70 -11.05 11.13
C ARG A 188 4.88 -11.77 10.06
N LEU A 189 4.74 -13.09 10.14
CA LEU A 189 3.86 -13.85 9.25
C LEU A 189 2.42 -13.34 9.39
N ARG A 190 1.95 -13.11 10.61
CA ARG A 190 0.62 -12.56 10.85
C ARG A 190 0.44 -11.16 10.28
N TYR A 191 1.44 -10.30 10.46
CA TYR A 191 1.42 -8.90 10.00
C TYR A 191 1.55 -8.76 8.48
N CYS A 192 2.28 -9.67 7.82
CA CYS A 192 2.65 -9.56 6.41
C CYS A 192 1.88 -10.53 5.52
N GLU A 193 1.99 -11.82 5.79
CA GLU A 193 1.54 -12.87 4.88
C GLU A 193 0.02 -12.99 4.81
N THR A 194 -0.73 -12.43 5.78
CA THR A 194 -2.20 -12.33 5.68
C THR A 194 -2.61 -11.44 4.50
N ARG A 195 -1.85 -10.37 4.21
CA ARG A 195 -2.09 -9.48 3.07
C ARG A 195 -1.77 -10.17 1.75
N VAL A 196 -0.65 -10.90 1.70
CA VAL A 196 -0.24 -11.72 0.54
C VAL A 196 -1.28 -12.79 0.25
N TRP A 197 -1.66 -13.57 1.28
CA TRP A 197 -2.72 -14.58 1.21
C TRP A 197 -4.01 -14.00 0.62
N ARG A 198 -4.40 -12.81 1.08
CA ARG A 198 -5.65 -12.18 0.63
C ARG A 198 -5.59 -11.73 -0.83
N LEU A 199 -4.49 -11.12 -1.26
CA LEU A 199 -4.32 -10.73 -2.66
C LEU A 199 -4.32 -11.97 -3.57
N PHE A 200 -3.65 -13.04 -3.16
CA PHE A 200 -3.62 -14.29 -3.93
C PHE A 200 -4.97 -14.99 -4.00
N THR A 201 -5.70 -15.11 -2.88
CA THR A 201 -7.05 -15.71 -2.88
C THR A 201 -8.07 -14.90 -3.66
N LYS A 202 -7.89 -13.57 -3.77
CA LYS A 202 -8.74 -12.74 -4.64
C LYS A 202 -8.40 -12.89 -6.13
N ALA A 203 -7.13 -13.00 -6.47
CA ALA A 203 -6.69 -13.11 -7.86
C ALA A 203 -6.84 -14.53 -8.44
N ALA A 204 -6.72 -15.55 -7.59
CA ALA A 204 -6.83 -16.96 -7.98
C ALA A 204 -7.70 -17.74 -6.99
N PRO A 205 -9.02 -17.46 -6.92
CA PRO A 205 -9.93 -18.19 -6.03
C PRO A 205 -10.01 -19.70 -6.35
N SER A 206 -9.60 -20.14 -7.53
CA SER A 206 -9.47 -21.56 -7.87
C SER A 206 -8.31 -22.27 -7.16
N GLN A 207 -7.32 -21.52 -6.67
CA GLN A 207 -6.13 -22.05 -5.99
C GLN A 207 -6.32 -22.04 -4.47
N TYR A 208 -5.77 -23.06 -3.81
CA TYR A 208 -5.79 -23.17 -2.36
C TYR A 208 -4.50 -22.65 -1.74
N PHE A 209 -4.63 -21.60 -0.93
CA PHE A 209 -3.54 -21.06 -0.12
C PHE A 209 -3.86 -21.31 1.35
N SER A 210 -3.13 -22.23 1.99
CA SER A 210 -3.38 -22.60 3.39
C SER A 210 -3.22 -21.40 4.31
N SER A 211 -4.12 -21.28 5.28
CA SER A 211 -4.03 -20.25 6.30
C SER A 211 -2.91 -20.50 7.31
N ASP A 212 -2.44 -21.74 7.41
CA ASP A 212 -1.45 -22.15 8.40
C ASP A 212 -0.17 -21.31 8.34
N TYR A 213 0.27 -20.93 7.14
CA TYR A 213 1.49 -20.14 6.95
C TYR A 213 1.38 -18.73 7.53
N HIS A 214 0.41 -17.92 7.09
CA HIS A 214 0.23 -16.59 7.67
C HIS A 214 -0.29 -16.61 9.11
N ARG A 215 -0.66 -17.78 9.66
CA ARG A 215 -0.95 -18.01 11.08
C ARG A 215 0.24 -18.51 11.89
N GLY A 216 1.41 -18.64 11.27
CA GLY A 216 2.65 -19.01 11.96
C GLY A 216 2.63 -20.44 12.50
N VAL A 217 1.84 -21.33 11.89
CA VAL A 217 1.88 -22.76 12.19
C VAL A 217 3.25 -23.28 11.75
N LYS A 218 3.98 -23.90 12.69
CA LYS A 218 5.34 -24.37 12.45
C LYS A 218 5.35 -25.43 11.34
N GLY A 219 6.21 -25.24 10.34
CA GLY A 219 6.35 -26.15 9.19
C GLY A 219 5.32 -25.96 8.09
N ALA A 220 4.45 -24.94 8.19
CA ALA A 220 3.55 -24.59 7.10
C ALA A 220 4.33 -24.11 5.86
N GLU A 221 3.83 -24.50 4.69
CA GLU A 221 4.43 -24.16 3.40
C GLU A 221 4.25 -22.66 3.08
N ARG A 222 5.33 -22.02 2.64
CA ARG A 222 5.35 -20.61 2.26
C ARG A 222 4.55 -20.38 0.97
N TYR A 223 3.88 -19.23 0.86
CA TYR A 223 3.25 -18.84 -0.40
C TYR A 223 4.28 -18.59 -1.51
N PRO A 224 4.01 -19.04 -2.75
CA PRO A 224 4.95 -18.87 -3.87
C PRO A 224 5.20 -17.39 -4.15
N LEU A 225 6.40 -17.03 -4.63
CA LEU A 225 6.75 -15.63 -4.93
C LEU A 225 5.71 -14.98 -5.85
N CYS A 226 5.30 -15.69 -6.90
CA CYS A 226 4.25 -15.27 -7.82
C CYS A 226 3.26 -16.39 -8.10
N ILE A 227 2.06 -16.03 -8.55
CA ILE A 227 1.00 -16.95 -8.97
C ILE A 227 0.42 -16.53 -10.32
N THR A 228 -0.17 -17.47 -11.04
CA THR A 228 -1.04 -17.16 -12.18
C THR A 228 -2.44 -16.81 -11.64
N PRO A 229 -3.01 -15.64 -11.93
CA PRO A 229 -4.39 -15.33 -11.60
C PRO A 229 -5.36 -16.18 -12.44
N ASP A 230 -6.60 -16.37 -11.98
CA ASP A 230 -7.60 -17.18 -12.69
C ASP A 230 -8.00 -16.56 -14.05
N HIS A 231 -7.89 -15.24 -14.15
CA HIS A 231 -8.09 -14.46 -15.37
C HIS A 231 -7.19 -13.23 -15.38
N LYS A 232 -7.10 -12.56 -16.53
CA LYS A 232 -6.40 -11.29 -16.65
C LYS A 232 -7.10 -10.25 -15.78
N LEU A 233 -6.39 -9.68 -14.82
CA LEU A 233 -6.93 -8.65 -13.93
C LEU A 233 -7.17 -7.34 -14.67
N GLU A 234 -8.37 -6.80 -14.54
CA GLU A 234 -8.73 -5.48 -15.01
C GLU A 234 -8.38 -4.41 -13.95
N LEU A 235 -8.19 -3.16 -14.39
CA LEU A 235 -7.80 -2.04 -13.50
C LEU A 235 -8.70 -1.91 -12.26
N ARG A 236 -10.01 -2.00 -12.46
CA ARG A 236 -11.00 -1.92 -11.36
C ARG A 236 -10.85 -3.06 -10.36
N GLU A 237 -10.47 -4.25 -10.81
CA GLU A 237 -10.25 -5.39 -9.91
C GLU A 237 -9.03 -5.13 -9.04
N VAL A 238 -7.95 -4.59 -9.61
CA VAL A 238 -6.75 -4.20 -8.85
C VAL A 238 -7.08 -3.10 -7.84
N MET A 239 -7.85 -2.08 -8.23
CA MET A 239 -8.33 -1.03 -7.30
C MET A 239 -9.12 -1.62 -6.13
N LEU A 240 -10.00 -2.59 -6.38
CA LEU A 240 -10.78 -3.27 -5.33
C LEU A 240 -9.93 -4.20 -4.45
N MET A 241 -8.89 -4.83 -5.01
CA MET A 241 -7.99 -5.69 -4.24
C MET A 241 -7.21 -4.91 -3.19
N VAL A 242 -6.74 -3.70 -3.52
CA VAL A 242 -6.00 -2.84 -2.56
C VAL A 242 -6.88 -2.14 -1.53
N ARG A 243 -8.20 -2.36 -1.56
CA ARG A 243 -9.20 -1.80 -0.62
C ARG A 243 -9.54 -2.74 0.54
N ASP A 244 -8.99 -3.94 0.58
CA ASP A 244 -9.57 -5.03 1.38
C ASP A 244 -9.15 -5.03 2.87
N HIS A 245 -10.09 -5.43 3.73
CA HIS A 245 -9.94 -5.65 5.17
C HIS A 245 -10.29 -7.09 5.60
N TYR A 246 -10.07 -8.04 4.69
CA TYR A 246 -10.35 -9.46 4.83
C TYR A 246 -11.84 -9.80 4.88
N GLU A 247 -12.70 -8.99 4.26
CA GLU A 247 -14.15 -9.17 4.27
C GLU A 247 -14.56 -10.56 3.76
N GLY A 248 -15.50 -11.19 4.48
CA GLY A 248 -16.00 -12.53 4.16
C GLY A 248 -15.08 -13.69 4.55
N THR A 249 -14.00 -13.42 5.30
CA THR A 249 -13.06 -14.44 5.80
C THR A 249 -13.16 -14.55 7.33
N PRO A 250 -12.54 -15.58 7.95
CA PRO A 250 -12.44 -15.64 9.42
C PRO A 250 -11.69 -14.45 10.06
N TRP A 251 -10.98 -13.64 9.28
CA TRP A 251 -10.21 -12.47 9.74
C TRP A 251 -10.86 -11.14 9.36
N ASP A 252 -12.11 -11.17 8.91
CA ASP A 252 -12.88 -9.98 8.54
C ASP A 252 -12.87 -8.94 9.67
N MET A 253 -12.18 -7.83 9.42
CA MET A 253 -11.98 -6.80 10.43
C MET A 253 -13.22 -5.94 10.67
N THR A 254 -14.25 -6.06 9.83
CA THR A 254 -15.55 -5.38 10.02
C THR A 254 -16.46 -6.11 11.00
N LYS A 255 -16.02 -7.26 11.53
CA LYS A 255 -16.79 -8.11 12.44
C LYS A 255 -16.18 -8.17 13.84
N GLY A 256 -17.03 -8.59 14.78
CA GLY A 256 -16.66 -8.85 16.16
C GLY A 256 -16.54 -7.61 17.02
N VAL A 257 -16.25 -7.82 18.31
CA VAL A 257 -16.25 -6.74 19.33
C VAL A 257 -15.24 -5.64 19.00
N ALA A 258 -14.10 -6.00 18.41
CA ALA A 258 -13.07 -5.02 18.05
C ALA A 258 -13.49 -4.07 16.93
N ALA A 259 -14.51 -4.41 16.13
CA ALA A 259 -15.04 -3.55 15.09
C ALA A 259 -16.07 -2.52 15.60
N GLY A 260 -16.41 -2.58 16.90
CA GLY A 260 -17.38 -1.68 17.51
C GLY A 260 -18.81 -1.93 17.04
N ASP A 261 -19.66 -0.96 17.33
CA ASP A 261 -21.09 -0.92 17.00
C ASP A 261 -21.35 -0.84 15.50
N PHE A 262 -20.53 -0.11 14.74
CA PHE A 262 -20.73 0.10 13.30
C PHE A 262 -19.71 -0.61 12.41
N GLY A 263 -19.04 -1.66 12.91
CA GLY A 263 -18.23 -2.55 12.07
C GLY A 263 -17.00 -1.89 11.44
N ASN A 264 -16.38 -0.94 12.14
CA ASN A 264 -15.21 -0.22 11.68
C ASN A 264 -13.98 -1.16 11.64
N PRO A 265 -13.29 -1.33 10.49
CA PRO A 265 -12.13 -2.22 10.37
C PRO A 265 -10.86 -1.64 10.99
N ASN A 266 -10.84 -0.35 11.33
CA ASN A 266 -9.64 0.32 11.79
C ASN A 266 -9.20 -0.14 13.19
N ARG A 267 -7.89 -0.35 13.36
CA ARG A 267 -7.25 -0.72 14.63
C ARG A 267 -6.11 0.23 14.92
N TRP A 268 -6.29 1.07 15.94
CA TRP A 268 -5.28 2.05 16.33
C TRP A 268 -4.05 1.38 16.92
N ARG A 269 -2.89 1.97 16.65
CA ARG A 269 -1.62 1.54 17.25
C ARG A 269 -1.64 1.74 18.78
N PRO A 270 -0.93 0.89 19.56
CA PRO A 270 -0.03 -0.18 19.12
C PRO A 270 -0.77 -1.41 18.58
N LEU A 271 -0.17 -2.09 17.60
CA LEU A 271 -0.75 -3.28 16.96
C LEU A 271 -0.50 -4.57 17.74
N VAL A 272 0.46 -4.54 18.66
CA VAL A 272 0.84 -5.65 19.52
C VAL A 272 0.37 -5.35 20.94
N LEU A 273 -0.23 -6.34 21.59
CA LEU A 273 -0.73 -6.27 22.95
C LEU A 273 -0.04 -7.36 23.76
N GLU A 274 0.68 -6.98 24.81
CA GLU A 274 1.42 -7.91 25.65
C GLU A 274 0.73 -8.08 27.01
N THR A 275 0.72 -9.32 27.50
CA THR A 275 0.28 -9.69 28.83
C THR A 275 1.36 -10.54 29.49
N ASP A 276 1.26 -10.76 30.80
CA ASP A 276 2.17 -11.66 31.53
C ASP A 276 2.23 -13.09 30.96
N SER A 277 1.19 -13.50 30.21
CA SER A 277 1.02 -14.86 29.70
C SER A 277 1.32 -15.04 28.22
N ALA A 278 1.12 -13.99 27.41
CA ALA A 278 1.15 -14.09 25.95
C ALA A 278 1.18 -12.72 25.27
N THR A 279 1.66 -12.73 24.03
CA THR A 279 1.61 -11.62 23.07
C THR A 279 0.47 -11.84 22.08
N TYR A 280 -0.34 -10.81 21.86
CA TYR A 280 -1.45 -10.77 20.92
C TYR A 280 -1.19 -9.68 19.88
N SER A 281 -1.87 -9.75 18.74
CA SER A 281 -1.81 -8.69 17.73
C SER A 281 -3.14 -8.51 17.03
N TRP A 282 -3.39 -7.29 16.57
CA TRP A 282 -4.41 -7.03 15.55
C TRP A 282 -3.93 -7.56 14.19
N GLU A 283 -4.87 -7.83 13.28
CA GLU A 283 -4.52 -7.96 11.87
C GLU A 283 -4.09 -6.59 11.33
N ARG A 284 -3.20 -6.60 10.34
CA ARG A 284 -2.93 -5.42 9.51
C ARG A 284 -3.67 -5.61 8.17
N PRO A 285 -4.72 -4.83 7.88
CA PRO A 285 -5.41 -4.93 6.60
C PRO A 285 -4.59 -4.35 5.45
N ILE A 286 -5.06 -4.54 4.21
CA ILE A 286 -4.44 -3.97 3.02
C ILE A 286 -4.75 -2.47 2.98
N SER A 287 -6.03 -2.11 3.14
CA SER A 287 -6.43 -0.72 3.36
C SER A 287 -6.28 -0.33 4.82
N ILE A 288 -5.64 0.81 5.11
CA ILE A 288 -5.42 1.30 6.47
C ILE A 288 -5.65 2.81 6.53
N TYR A 289 -6.26 3.26 7.63
CA TYR A 289 -6.51 4.67 7.95
C TYR A 289 -5.29 5.60 7.91
N ASN A 290 -4.07 5.05 8.00
CA ASN A 290 -2.84 5.83 8.06
C ASN A 290 -2.04 5.73 6.76
N SER A 291 -2.66 5.29 5.67
CA SER A 291 -2.12 5.45 4.32
C SER A 291 -2.12 6.94 3.98
N ALA A 292 -0.96 7.47 3.59
CA ALA A 292 -0.88 8.86 3.13
C ALA A 292 -1.48 8.98 1.72
N PHE A 293 -1.16 8.03 0.85
CA PHE A 293 -1.63 7.93 -0.52
C PHE A 293 -1.51 6.47 -0.99
N SER A 294 -2.09 6.18 -2.15
CA SER A 294 -2.00 4.92 -2.87
C SER A 294 -1.79 5.19 -4.35
N ILE A 295 -1.04 4.30 -5.01
CA ILE A 295 -0.79 4.38 -6.44
C ILE A 295 -1.07 3.05 -7.12
N LEU A 296 -1.57 3.10 -8.34
CA LEU A 296 -1.46 2.00 -9.29
C LEU A 296 -0.71 2.55 -10.51
N ALA A 297 0.50 2.04 -10.76
CA ALA A 297 1.29 2.41 -11.92
C ALA A 297 0.96 1.49 -13.09
N GLU A 298 0.60 2.08 -14.22
CA GLU A 298 0.28 1.37 -15.46
C GLU A 298 1.25 1.78 -16.56
N ALA A 299 2.21 0.89 -16.85
CA ALA A 299 3.08 0.97 -18.00
C ALA A 299 2.50 0.15 -19.16
N ASN A 300 2.46 0.72 -20.37
CA ASN A 300 1.76 0.14 -21.50
C ASN A 300 2.53 0.33 -22.81
N ALA A 301 3.13 -0.75 -23.31
CA ALA A 301 3.83 -0.79 -24.60
C ALA A 301 2.96 -0.47 -25.82
N GLY A 302 1.63 -0.55 -25.69
CA GLY A 302 0.68 -0.28 -26.75
C GLY A 302 0.48 1.21 -27.06
N PHE A 303 0.96 2.11 -26.20
CA PHE A 303 0.83 3.56 -26.33
C PHE A 303 2.19 4.26 -26.25
N PRO A 304 2.29 5.51 -26.74
CA PRO A 304 3.49 6.32 -26.57
C PRO A 304 3.77 6.60 -25.08
N ASP A 305 5.02 6.94 -24.80
CA ASP A 305 5.59 7.10 -23.45
C ASP A 305 4.78 8.08 -22.57
N ASP A 306 4.28 9.17 -23.16
CA ASP A 306 3.45 10.20 -22.53
C ASP A 306 2.11 9.68 -21.96
N MET A 307 1.63 8.51 -22.39
CA MET A 307 0.38 7.90 -21.92
C MET A 307 0.56 7.00 -20.69
N GLY A 308 1.78 6.79 -20.20
CA GLY A 308 2.03 6.10 -18.94
C GLY A 308 1.19 6.72 -17.83
N THR A 309 0.49 5.89 -17.03
CA THR A 309 -0.53 6.39 -16.10
C THR A 309 -0.19 6.01 -14.66
N LEU A 310 -0.10 7.00 -13.77
CA LEU A 310 -0.15 6.82 -12.33
C LEU A 310 -1.56 7.11 -11.85
N TRP A 311 -2.29 6.07 -11.46
CA TRP A 311 -3.59 6.23 -10.79
C TRP A 311 -3.33 6.59 -9.34
N PHE A 312 -3.53 7.86 -8.98
CA PHE A 312 -3.19 8.41 -7.67
C PHE A 312 -4.43 8.55 -6.79
N GLY A 313 -4.39 7.98 -5.59
CA GLY A 313 -5.44 8.09 -4.57
C GLY A 313 -4.87 8.68 -3.29
N GLU A 314 -5.57 9.64 -2.69
CA GLU A 314 -5.22 10.24 -1.40
C GLU A 314 -5.78 9.42 -0.24
N ASP A 315 -5.09 9.44 0.91
CA ASP A 315 -5.54 8.85 2.17
C ASP A 315 -5.81 7.32 2.07
N GLU A 316 -6.76 6.78 2.85
CA GLU A 316 -7.02 5.33 2.88
C GLU A 316 -7.63 4.81 1.57
N THR A 317 -7.16 3.65 1.11
CA THR A 317 -7.59 3.10 -0.19
C THR A 317 -9.08 2.78 -0.25
N TYR A 318 -9.71 2.41 0.87
CA TYR A 318 -11.12 2.00 0.91
C TYR A 318 -12.06 3.13 0.49
N PHE A 319 -11.76 4.37 0.90
CA PHE A 319 -12.56 5.56 0.58
C PHE A 319 -11.92 6.49 -0.44
N THR A 320 -10.69 6.23 -0.91
CA THR A 320 -10.04 7.04 -1.95
C THR A 320 -10.69 6.90 -3.33
N CYS A 321 -10.51 7.90 -4.19
CA CYS A 321 -10.92 7.87 -5.59
C CYS A 321 -9.70 8.13 -6.45
N TYR A 322 -9.36 7.18 -7.33
CA TYR A 322 -8.15 7.27 -8.13
C TYR A 322 -8.28 8.29 -9.27
N VAL A 323 -7.31 9.21 -9.36
CA VAL A 323 -7.17 10.20 -10.42
C VAL A 323 -5.98 9.83 -11.32
N PRO A 324 -6.14 9.84 -12.66
CA PRO A 324 -5.05 9.48 -13.57
C PRO A 324 -4.07 10.66 -13.72
N PHE A 325 -2.82 10.46 -13.33
CA PHE A 325 -1.70 11.34 -13.64
C PHE A 325 -0.89 10.73 -14.78
N PHE A 326 -1.01 11.32 -15.97
CA PHE A 326 -0.30 10.83 -17.16
C PHE A 326 1.14 11.36 -17.20
N MET A 327 2.07 10.62 -17.80
CA MET A 327 3.47 11.06 -17.92
C MET A 327 3.63 12.30 -18.82
N GLY A 328 2.71 12.54 -19.75
CA GLY A 328 2.71 13.71 -20.62
C GLY A 328 2.19 15.01 -20.01
N VAL A 329 1.80 15.02 -18.73
CA VAL A 329 1.29 16.24 -18.08
C VAL A 329 2.39 17.29 -17.87
N THR A 330 2.02 18.56 -17.93
CA THR A 330 2.90 19.69 -17.57
C THR A 330 2.56 20.33 -16.24
N GLU A 331 1.37 20.05 -15.70
CA GLU A 331 0.96 20.46 -14.36
C GLU A 331 0.10 19.37 -13.71
N LEU A 332 0.02 19.41 -12.39
CA LEU A 332 -0.88 18.58 -11.59
C LEU A 332 -2.04 19.42 -11.04
N PRO A 333 -3.20 18.80 -10.72
CA PRO A 333 -4.36 19.55 -10.25
C PRO A 333 -4.02 20.28 -8.95
N LYS A 334 -4.37 21.57 -8.86
CA LYS A 334 -4.02 22.42 -7.71
C LYS A 334 -4.33 21.79 -6.34
N PRO A 335 -5.48 21.12 -6.10
CA PRO A 335 -5.77 20.51 -4.80
C PRO A 335 -4.79 19.38 -4.40
N PHE A 336 -4.19 18.68 -5.37
CA PHE A 336 -3.27 17.55 -5.15
C PHE A 336 -1.82 18.00 -4.92
N VAL A 337 -1.52 19.28 -5.17
CA VAL A 337 -0.23 19.91 -4.84
C VAL A 337 -0.36 20.90 -3.67
N THR A 338 -1.53 20.93 -3.03
CA THR A 338 -1.84 21.82 -1.89
C THR A 338 -2.00 20.96 -0.63
N GLY A 339 -1.24 21.27 0.42
CA GLY A 339 -1.39 20.60 1.72
C GLY A 339 -0.32 21.03 2.73
N ASP A 340 -0.69 21.00 4.01
CA ASP A 340 0.22 21.12 5.16
C ASP A 340 -0.32 20.18 6.25
N ILE A 341 0.49 19.21 6.66
CA ILE A 341 0.11 18.23 7.68
C ILE A 341 -0.17 18.89 9.04
N ASN A 342 0.32 20.11 9.26
CA ASN A 342 0.11 20.87 10.49
C ASN A 342 -1.09 21.81 10.43
N LYS A 343 -1.77 21.92 9.28
CA LYS A 343 -2.90 22.86 9.07
C LYS A 343 -3.97 22.25 8.18
N TYR A 344 -5.14 22.01 8.76
CA TYR A 344 -6.33 21.62 8.01
C TYR A 344 -6.69 22.64 6.92
N SER A 345 -6.98 22.16 5.71
CA SER A 345 -7.42 23.00 4.60
C SER A 345 -8.43 22.27 3.71
N ARG A 346 -9.59 22.89 3.45
CA ARG A 346 -10.56 22.38 2.47
C ARG A 346 -10.08 22.48 1.02
N GLU A 347 -9.02 23.24 0.76
CA GLU A 347 -8.42 23.38 -0.58
C GLU A 347 -7.49 22.20 -0.92
N SER A 348 -7.09 21.40 0.07
CA SER A 348 -6.22 20.24 -0.11
C SER A 348 -7.05 19.00 -0.43
N ALA A 349 -6.64 18.24 -1.46
CA ALA A 349 -7.22 16.94 -1.77
C ALA A 349 -7.04 15.99 -0.59
N TRP A 350 -5.81 15.84 -0.09
CA TRP A 350 -5.50 14.99 1.06
C TRP A 350 -6.44 15.24 2.26
N TRP A 351 -6.61 16.50 2.68
CA TRP A 351 -7.51 16.82 3.81
C TRP A 351 -8.99 16.57 3.51
N ALA A 352 -9.43 16.71 2.26
CA ALA A 352 -10.81 16.40 1.88
C ALA A 352 -11.10 14.89 1.99
N PHE A 353 -10.21 14.04 1.47
CA PHE A 353 -10.31 12.59 1.62
C PHE A 353 -10.20 12.18 3.09
N ASN A 354 -9.18 12.68 3.78
CA ASN A 354 -8.97 12.40 5.20
C ASN A 354 -10.17 12.78 6.07
N PHE A 355 -10.82 13.92 5.81
CA PHE A 355 -12.04 14.32 6.51
C PHE A 355 -13.18 13.32 6.30
N VAL A 356 -13.45 12.92 5.05
CA VAL A 356 -14.50 11.94 4.72
C VAL A 356 -14.22 10.61 5.42
N SER A 357 -13.02 10.07 5.29
CA SER A 357 -12.59 8.82 5.91
C SER A 357 -12.73 8.85 7.44
N ASN A 358 -12.22 9.91 8.07
CA ASN A 358 -12.25 10.04 9.54
C ASN A 358 -13.66 10.27 10.06
N PHE A 359 -14.50 11.02 9.36
CA PHE A 359 -15.89 11.22 9.75
C PHE A 359 -16.69 9.92 9.63
N ALA A 360 -16.43 9.12 8.59
CA ALA A 360 -17.04 7.81 8.39
C ALA A 360 -16.81 6.85 9.55
N ASN A 361 -15.68 6.96 10.26
CA ASN A 361 -15.36 6.09 11.39
C ASN A 361 -16.41 6.09 12.51
N ILE A 362 -17.21 7.16 12.64
CA ILE A 362 -18.26 7.30 13.67
C ILE A 362 -19.40 6.30 13.45
N LYS A 363 -19.84 6.13 12.20
CA LYS A 363 -20.91 5.19 11.81
C LYS A 363 -20.53 4.43 10.54
N TYR A 364 -19.40 3.74 10.60
CA TYR A 364 -18.72 3.16 9.43
C TYR A 364 -19.66 2.36 8.51
N SER A 365 -20.40 1.38 9.04
CA SER A 365 -21.31 0.55 8.24
C SER A 365 -22.45 1.31 7.57
N VAL A 366 -22.79 2.50 8.06
CA VAL A 366 -23.90 3.33 7.53
C VAL A 366 -23.35 4.33 6.51
N MET A 367 -22.27 5.03 6.85
CA MET A 367 -21.70 6.09 6.00
C MET A 367 -20.92 5.54 4.81
N LYS A 368 -20.36 4.32 4.91
CA LYS A 368 -19.54 3.75 3.83
C LYS A 368 -20.28 3.65 2.50
N ASP A 369 -21.58 3.35 2.51
CA ASP A 369 -22.36 3.12 1.29
C ASP A 369 -22.60 4.45 0.54
N ASP A 370 -22.82 5.54 1.28
CA ASP A 370 -22.91 6.90 0.72
C ASP A 370 -21.59 7.31 0.04
N ILE A 371 -20.46 7.01 0.68
CA ILE A 371 -19.13 7.31 0.16
C ILE A 371 -18.84 6.48 -1.09
N GLN A 372 -19.06 5.16 -1.02
CA GLN A 372 -18.79 4.24 -2.12
C GLN A 372 -19.68 4.52 -3.33
N LYS A 373 -20.90 5.02 -3.15
CA LYS A 373 -21.73 5.48 -4.27
C LYS A 373 -21.02 6.59 -5.07
N VAL A 374 -20.57 7.64 -4.39
CA VAL A 374 -19.86 8.76 -5.05
C VAL A 374 -18.52 8.31 -5.63
N GLN A 375 -17.75 7.49 -4.91
CA GLN A 375 -16.50 6.88 -5.38
C GLN A 375 -16.72 6.10 -6.68
N ASN A 376 -17.71 5.20 -6.72
CA ASN A 376 -17.98 4.36 -7.88
C ASN A 376 -18.44 5.17 -9.10
N GLU A 377 -19.31 6.16 -8.91
CA GLU A 377 -19.77 7.05 -9.98
C GLU A 377 -18.59 7.82 -10.60
N LEU A 378 -17.71 8.38 -9.76
CA LEU A 378 -16.53 9.12 -10.22
C LEU A 378 -15.54 8.20 -10.94
N GLU A 379 -15.16 7.07 -10.32
CA GLU A 379 -14.21 6.15 -10.93
C GLU A 379 -14.74 5.56 -12.24
N GLN A 380 -16.07 5.43 -12.41
CA GLN A 380 -16.64 4.87 -13.64
C GLN A 380 -16.48 5.87 -14.76
N GLU A 381 -16.89 7.11 -14.52
CA GLU A 381 -16.70 8.19 -15.47
C GLU A 381 -15.23 8.38 -15.86
N ILE A 382 -14.31 8.30 -14.88
CA ILE A 382 -12.88 8.48 -15.12
C ILE A 382 -12.32 7.33 -15.97
N VAL A 383 -12.57 6.08 -15.59
CA VAL A 383 -12.09 4.90 -16.33
C VAL A 383 -12.66 4.89 -17.76
N ASP A 384 -13.92 5.23 -17.95
CA ASP A 384 -14.54 5.32 -19.27
C ASP A 384 -13.87 6.40 -20.14
N LYS A 385 -13.60 7.58 -19.57
CA LYS A 385 -12.88 8.66 -20.26
C LYS A 385 -11.47 8.26 -20.68
N VAL A 386 -10.72 7.60 -19.79
CA VAL A 386 -9.37 7.12 -20.11
C VAL A 386 -9.42 6.03 -21.18
N THR A 387 -10.41 5.15 -21.13
CA THR A 387 -10.62 4.11 -22.15
C THR A 387 -10.89 4.73 -23.52
N ILE A 388 -11.83 5.67 -23.62
CA ILE A 388 -12.13 6.39 -24.86
C ILE A 388 -10.89 7.15 -25.36
N LEU A 389 -10.16 7.83 -24.47
CA LEU A 389 -8.93 8.53 -24.83
C LEU A 389 -7.92 7.56 -25.46
N ARG A 390 -7.72 6.38 -24.87
CA ARG A 390 -6.81 5.35 -25.38
C ARG A 390 -7.17 4.88 -26.78
N GLU A 391 -8.46 4.75 -27.11
CA GLU A 391 -8.90 4.33 -28.45
C GLU A 391 -8.45 5.30 -29.55
N ILE A 392 -8.50 6.61 -29.28
CA ILE A 392 -8.17 7.65 -30.26
C ILE A 392 -6.73 8.19 -30.13
N TYR A 393 -6.00 7.81 -29.07
CA TYR A 393 -4.76 8.50 -28.66
C TYR A 393 -3.67 8.52 -29.74
N LYS A 394 -3.58 7.43 -30.52
CA LYS A 394 -2.59 7.30 -31.60
C LYS A 394 -2.81 8.30 -32.73
N ASP A 395 -4.06 8.73 -32.94
CA ASP A 395 -4.44 9.68 -33.99
C ASP A 395 -4.28 11.14 -33.53
N ILE A 396 -4.04 11.37 -32.24
CA ILE A 396 -3.82 12.71 -31.68
C ILE A 396 -2.40 13.17 -32.04
N PRO A 397 -2.23 14.33 -32.70
CA PRO A 397 -0.90 14.85 -33.01
C PRO A 397 -0.08 15.10 -31.74
N GLU A 398 1.21 14.76 -31.78
CA GLU A 398 2.12 14.81 -30.64
C GLU A 398 2.15 16.18 -29.95
N ASN A 399 2.11 17.27 -30.72
CA ASN A 399 2.12 18.64 -30.22
C ASN A 399 0.85 19.04 -29.45
N HIS A 400 -0.22 18.24 -29.50
CA HIS A 400 -1.47 18.46 -28.76
C HIS A 400 -1.66 17.50 -27.57
N ARG A 401 -0.86 16.43 -27.47
CA ARG A 401 -1.03 15.39 -26.45
C ARG A 401 -0.86 15.92 -25.04
N SER A 402 0.21 16.67 -24.79
CA SER A 402 0.52 17.19 -23.46
C SER A 402 -0.55 18.14 -22.92
N GLU A 403 -1.07 19.03 -23.77
CA GLU A 403 -2.19 19.92 -23.42
C GLU A 403 -3.45 19.12 -23.06
N LEU A 404 -3.81 18.14 -23.89
CA LEU A 404 -4.97 17.28 -23.66
C LEU A 404 -4.84 16.46 -22.36
N LEU A 405 -3.69 15.82 -22.14
CA LEU A 405 -3.45 15.02 -20.94
C LEU A 405 -3.46 15.87 -19.67
N THR A 406 -2.87 17.06 -19.74
CA THR A 406 -2.88 18.03 -18.63
C THR A 406 -4.30 18.49 -18.33
N ASP A 407 -5.07 18.88 -19.34
CA ASP A 407 -6.47 19.32 -19.18
C ASP A 407 -7.35 18.22 -18.57
N LEU A 408 -7.23 16.98 -19.07
CA LEU A 408 -7.98 15.85 -18.53
C LEU A 408 -7.60 15.58 -17.07
N THR A 409 -6.30 15.59 -16.75
CA THR A 409 -5.80 15.36 -15.39
C THR A 409 -6.31 16.43 -14.42
N CYS A 410 -6.09 17.71 -14.73
CA CYS A 410 -6.47 18.83 -13.87
C CYS A 410 -7.98 18.90 -13.67
N LYS A 411 -8.79 18.83 -14.74
CA LYS A 411 -10.25 18.86 -14.62
C LYS A 411 -10.79 17.67 -13.83
N THR A 412 -10.18 16.50 -13.98
CA THR A 412 -10.58 15.31 -13.21
C THR A 412 -10.24 15.48 -11.74
N GLY A 413 -9.00 15.86 -11.41
CA GLY A 413 -8.58 16.07 -10.03
C GLY A 413 -9.39 17.15 -9.32
N GLU A 414 -9.63 18.29 -9.96
CA GLU A 414 -10.46 19.37 -9.41
C GLU A 414 -11.92 18.95 -9.20
N LYS A 415 -12.48 18.14 -10.12
CA LYS A 415 -13.83 17.60 -9.97
C LYS A 415 -13.91 16.62 -8.79
N VAL A 416 -12.95 15.70 -8.68
CA VAL A 416 -12.88 14.71 -7.60
C VAL A 416 -12.75 15.42 -6.25
N HIS A 417 -11.81 16.36 -6.13
CA HIS A 417 -11.64 17.17 -4.92
C HIS A 417 -12.94 17.87 -4.52
N ARG A 418 -13.57 18.62 -5.44
CA ARG A 418 -14.85 19.29 -5.17
C ARG A 418 -15.91 18.31 -4.68
N LYS A 419 -16.02 17.15 -5.33
CA LYS A 419 -17.01 16.12 -4.97
C LYS A 419 -16.76 15.51 -3.59
N TYR A 420 -15.51 15.33 -3.18
CA TYR A 420 -15.16 14.86 -1.85
C TYR A 420 -15.39 15.93 -0.76
N VAL A 421 -15.15 17.20 -1.08
CA VAL A 421 -15.50 18.33 -0.21
C VAL A 421 -17.02 18.40 0.00
N GLU A 422 -17.81 18.28 -1.07
CA GLU A 422 -19.29 18.21 -1.02
C GLU A 422 -19.77 16.97 -0.25
N LEU A 423 -19.10 15.83 -0.43
CA LEU A 423 -19.42 14.59 0.26
C LEU A 423 -19.21 14.71 1.78
N GLY A 424 -18.12 15.34 2.22
CA GLY A 424 -17.90 15.63 3.63
C GLY A 424 -19.05 16.46 4.23
N ASP A 425 -19.47 17.53 3.55
CA ASP A 425 -20.62 18.34 3.99
C ASP A 425 -21.93 17.54 4.02
N PHE A 426 -22.14 16.69 3.01
CA PHE A 426 -23.29 15.82 2.91
C PHE A 426 -23.37 14.83 4.08
N LEU A 427 -22.25 14.18 4.44
CA LEU A 427 -22.21 13.23 5.54
C LEU A 427 -22.54 13.91 6.88
N VAL A 428 -22.00 15.11 7.13
CA VAL A 428 -22.31 15.92 8.32
C VAL A 428 -23.81 16.26 8.38
N MET A 429 -24.40 16.62 7.24
CA MET A 429 -25.81 17.00 7.15
C MET A 429 -26.74 15.79 7.33
N LYS A 430 -26.41 14.66 6.70
CA LYS A 430 -27.23 13.45 6.68
C LYS A 430 -27.19 12.73 8.02
N HIS A 431 -26.03 12.62 8.65
CA HIS A 431 -25.78 11.81 9.86
C HIS A 431 -25.61 12.65 11.13
N ASN A 432 -26.34 13.77 11.21
CA ASN A 432 -26.21 14.78 12.26
C ASN A 432 -26.70 14.27 13.63
N ASP A 433 -25.88 14.46 14.67
CA ASP A 433 -26.23 14.19 16.08
C ASP A 433 -26.83 12.80 16.37
N GLY A 434 -26.41 11.79 15.60
CA GLY A 434 -26.91 10.42 15.74
C GLY A 434 -28.23 10.14 15.00
N TYR A 435 -28.89 11.16 14.46
CA TYR A 435 -30.00 11.01 13.51
C TYR A 435 -29.49 10.67 12.11
N GLU A 436 -30.42 10.25 11.25
CA GLU A 436 -30.19 10.05 9.84
C GLU A 436 -31.31 10.68 9.03
N LYS A 437 -30.97 11.42 7.98
CA LYS A 437 -31.95 11.97 7.02
C LYS A 437 -32.11 11.05 5.82
N ASP A 438 -33.35 10.70 5.50
CA ASP A 438 -33.67 9.96 4.28
C ASP A 438 -33.54 10.82 3.01
N GLU A 439 -33.83 10.23 1.84
CA GLU A 439 -33.75 10.92 0.54
C GLU A 439 -34.69 12.14 0.42
N ASN A 440 -35.74 12.21 1.26
CA ASN A 440 -36.69 13.31 1.33
C ASN A 440 -36.38 14.29 2.48
N PHE A 441 -35.23 14.14 3.13
CA PHE A 441 -34.79 14.90 4.30
C PHE A 441 -35.65 14.70 5.56
N HIS A 442 -36.42 13.62 5.65
CA HIS A 442 -37.08 13.26 6.90
C HIS A 442 -36.07 12.72 7.89
N ILE A 443 -36.20 13.16 9.14
CA ILE A 443 -35.33 12.76 10.24
C ILE A 443 -35.79 11.40 10.75
N THR A 444 -34.86 10.45 10.78
CA THR A 444 -35.00 9.12 11.38
C THR A 444 -34.00 8.96 12.51
N SER A 445 -34.31 8.08 13.46
CA SER A 445 -33.42 7.73 14.58
C SER A 445 -33.19 6.21 14.56
N PRO A 446 -32.23 5.73 13.76
CA PRO A 446 -32.03 4.29 13.56
C PRO A 446 -31.52 3.57 14.82
N GLY A 447 -30.98 4.31 15.80
CA GLY A 447 -30.41 3.74 17.01
C GLY A 447 -29.13 2.93 16.74
N TYR A 448 -28.82 2.02 17.66
CA TYR A 448 -27.69 1.09 17.51
C TYR A 448 -28.11 -0.17 16.74
N PRO A 449 -27.18 -0.84 16.03
CA PRO A 449 -27.47 -2.11 15.39
C PRO A 449 -27.95 -3.18 16.39
N GLU A 450 -28.91 -4.00 15.97
CA GLU A 450 -29.60 -4.97 16.84
C GLU A 450 -28.63 -5.92 17.55
N GLU A 451 -27.61 -6.42 16.85
CA GLU A 451 -26.60 -7.31 17.43
C GLU A 451 -25.76 -6.62 18.52
N TYR A 452 -25.50 -5.32 18.37
CA TYR A 452 -24.81 -4.53 19.39
C TYR A 452 -25.71 -4.30 20.61
N ILE A 453 -27.01 -4.03 20.39
CA ILE A 453 -27.99 -3.95 21.49
C ILE A 453 -28.07 -5.27 22.26
N LYS A 454 -28.15 -6.41 21.56
CA LYS A 454 -28.13 -7.75 22.18
C LYS A 454 -26.86 -7.96 23.02
N TYR A 455 -25.71 -7.54 22.50
CA TYR A 455 -24.44 -7.61 23.23
C TYR A 455 -24.47 -6.77 24.51
N ILE A 456 -24.92 -5.51 24.43
CA ILE A 456 -25.06 -4.62 25.60
C ILE A 456 -26.03 -5.24 26.61
N LEU A 457 -27.23 -5.66 26.20
CA LEU A 457 -28.23 -6.23 27.10
C LEU A 457 -27.73 -7.51 27.78
N LYS A 458 -26.90 -8.32 27.10
CA LYS A 458 -26.26 -9.49 27.70
C LYS A 458 -25.26 -9.13 28.80
N LYS A 459 -24.57 -7.99 28.68
CA LYS A 459 -23.51 -7.56 29.61
C LYS A 459 -24.03 -6.67 30.74
N GLU A 460 -24.99 -5.80 30.43
CA GLU A 460 -25.44 -4.70 31.29
C GLU A 460 -26.97 -4.61 31.39
N GLY A 461 -27.72 -5.51 30.77
CA GLY A 461 -29.17 -5.41 30.64
C GLY A 461 -29.93 -5.29 31.96
N GLU A 462 -29.43 -5.91 33.04
CA GLU A 462 -30.07 -5.77 34.35
C GLU A 462 -29.96 -4.34 34.90
N LYS A 463 -28.85 -3.64 34.68
CA LYS A 463 -28.70 -2.22 35.05
C LYS A 463 -29.62 -1.31 34.23
N MET A 464 -29.93 -1.73 33.01
CA MET A 464 -30.78 -0.99 32.06
C MET A 464 -32.25 -1.40 32.18
N ARG A 465 -32.57 -2.41 32.99
CA ARG A 465 -33.92 -2.96 33.09
C ARG A 465 -34.83 -1.94 33.75
N ILE A 466 -35.83 -1.49 33.01
CA ILE A 466 -36.86 -0.60 33.55
C ILE A 466 -37.75 -1.43 34.49
N PRO A 467 -37.96 -1.00 35.76
CA PRO A 467 -38.86 -1.71 36.67
C PRO A 467 -40.29 -1.78 36.12
N ASP A 468 -40.87 -2.98 36.11
CA ASP A 468 -42.28 -3.15 35.76
C ASP A 468 -43.14 -2.96 37.01
N TRP A 469 -43.74 -1.78 37.15
CA TRP A 469 -44.60 -1.42 38.29
C TRP A 469 -45.86 -2.29 38.41
N ASN A 470 -46.23 -3.03 37.37
CA ASN A 470 -47.34 -3.99 37.43
C ASN A 470 -46.90 -5.37 37.96
N GLN A 471 -45.59 -5.59 38.13
CA GLN A 471 -45.00 -6.82 38.67
C GLN A 471 -44.30 -6.66 40.03
N ILE A 472 -44.14 -5.42 40.53
CA ILE A 472 -43.59 -5.18 41.87
C ILE A 472 -44.57 -5.76 42.91
N ARG A 473 -44.17 -6.84 43.60
CA ARG A 473 -44.80 -7.22 44.87
C ARG A 473 -44.53 -6.08 45.85
N LYS A 474 -45.55 -5.68 46.63
CA LYS A 474 -45.52 -4.56 47.61
C LYS A 474 -44.35 -4.58 48.62
N ASP A 475 -43.54 -5.63 48.63
CA ASP A 475 -42.58 -5.95 49.68
C ASP A 475 -41.12 -5.90 49.19
N GLU A 476 -40.87 -5.67 47.88
CA GLU A 476 -39.51 -5.55 47.35
C GLU A 476 -39.03 -4.10 47.40
N VAL A 477 -38.21 -3.81 48.42
CA VAL A 477 -37.49 -2.55 48.55
C VAL A 477 -36.42 -2.48 47.46
N LEU A 478 -36.52 -1.46 46.60
CA LEU A 478 -35.52 -1.17 45.57
C LEU A 478 -34.17 -0.84 46.23
N PRO A 479 -33.07 -1.52 45.86
CA PRO A 479 -31.74 -1.09 46.27
C PRO A 479 -31.40 0.20 45.52
N PHE A 480 -31.12 1.25 46.29
CA PHE A 480 -30.61 2.53 45.78
C PHE A 480 -29.22 2.38 45.15
#